data_AF-A0A920QTR2-F1
#
_entry.id   AF-A0A920QTR2-F1
#
_cell.length_a   1.000
_cell.length_b   1.000
_cell.length_c   1.000
_cell.angle_alpha   90.00
_cell.angle_beta   90.00
_cell.angle_gamma   90.00
#
_symmetry.space_group_name_H-M   'P 1'
#
loop_
_entity.id
_entity.type
_entity.pdbx_description
1 polymer ?
#
loop_
_entity_poly.entity_id
_entity_poly.type
_entity_poly.pdbx_seq_one_letter_code
_entity_poly.pdbx_strand_id
1 'polypeptide(L)'
;MEQSYFWIRFLSTLSVLCVFGLVVLGGVVRVTGSGLGCPDWPLCYGSWIPPLEYTAIIEYSHRFVASVIVSPIVVLTCILAWLRHRGERWLVIPSSVSVVLLILQALLGGVTVLTELPGAVVASHLALGQAFLGCLVLVMVVSYRGPLGFHGKPYSWVSFPVMSIIASMGVYLLILSGSVVTATHATGACIAWPLCNSTLVPDTILSAIHMGTGWWRLLWGAS
;
A
#
# COMPACT_ATOMS: atom_id res chain seq x y z
N MET A 1 17.92 -17.51 -22.79
CA MET A 1 16.65 -16.91 -22.31
C MET A 1 16.51 -17.03 -20.79
N GLU A 2 16.77 -18.20 -20.20
CA GLU A 2 16.72 -18.46 -18.73
C GLU A 2 17.52 -17.45 -17.86
N GLN A 3 18.77 -17.13 -18.21
CA GLN A 3 19.62 -16.22 -17.41
C GLN A 3 19.11 -14.78 -17.35
N SER A 4 18.36 -14.30 -18.36
CA SER A 4 17.86 -12.92 -18.40
C SER A 4 16.71 -12.71 -17.41
N TYR A 5 15.85 -13.71 -17.26
CA TYR A 5 14.72 -13.67 -16.34
C TYR A 5 15.12 -13.86 -14.88
N PHE A 6 16.27 -14.52 -14.63
CA PHE A 6 16.77 -14.72 -13.25
C PHE A 6 16.87 -13.40 -12.48
N TRP A 7 17.48 -12.37 -13.07
CA TRP A 7 17.65 -11.07 -12.42
C TRP A 7 16.34 -10.35 -12.14
N ILE A 8 15.39 -10.38 -13.09
CA ILE A 8 14.07 -9.76 -12.90
C ILE A 8 13.26 -10.51 -11.84
N ARG A 9 13.29 -11.84 -11.86
CA ARG A 9 12.65 -12.68 -10.82
C ARG A 9 13.21 -12.37 -9.44
N PHE A 10 14.54 -12.31 -9.32
CA PHE A 10 15.21 -11.96 -8.07
C PHE A 10 14.83 -10.56 -7.58
N LEU A 11 14.99 -9.53 -8.42
CA LEU A 11 14.72 -8.14 -8.03
C LEU A 11 13.24 -7.89 -7.73
N SER A 12 12.33 -8.49 -8.50
CA SER A 12 10.88 -8.37 -8.27
C SER A 12 10.46 -9.04 -6.97
N THR A 13 10.99 -10.23 -6.67
CA THR A 13 10.74 -10.93 -5.39
C THR A 13 11.29 -10.12 -4.22
N LEU A 14 12.53 -9.63 -4.34
CA LEU A 14 13.14 -8.77 -3.33
C LEU A 14 12.33 -7.49 -3.12
N SER A 15 11.85 -6.86 -4.19
CA SER A 15 11.00 -5.66 -4.12
C SER A 15 9.72 -5.93 -3.33
N VAL A 16 9.01 -7.04 -3.63
CA VAL A 16 7.79 -7.42 -2.92
C VAL A 16 8.07 -7.65 -1.43
N LEU A 17 9.13 -8.39 -1.09
CA LEU A 17 9.49 -8.64 0.30
C LEU A 17 9.86 -7.36 1.06
N CYS A 18 10.70 -6.51 0.46
CA CYS A 18 11.10 -5.24 1.07
C CYS A 18 9.93 -4.28 1.23
N VAL A 19 9.05 -4.15 0.22
CA VAL A 19 7.87 -3.27 0.30
C VAL A 19 6.85 -3.79 1.30
N PHE A 20 6.63 -5.12 1.37
CA PHE A 20 5.80 -5.71 2.41
C PHE A 20 6.36 -5.41 3.82
N GLY A 21 7.67 -5.58 4.02
CA GLY A 21 8.35 -5.18 5.25
C GLY A 21 8.22 -3.68 5.55
N LEU A 22 8.27 -2.84 4.52
CA LEU A 22 8.10 -1.38 4.65
C LEU A 22 6.67 -1.00 5.05
N VAL A 23 5.64 -1.70 4.55
CA VAL A 23 4.24 -1.55 4.99
C VAL A 23 4.12 -1.89 6.48
N VAL A 24 4.73 -2.99 6.93
CA VAL A 24 4.76 -3.38 8.35
C VAL A 24 5.46 -2.30 9.18
N LEU A 25 6.62 -1.83 8.73
CA LEU A 25 7.38 -0.77 9.40
C LEU A 25 6.58 0.55 9.46
N GLY A 26 5.83 0.90 8.41
CA GLY A 26 4.90 2.03 8.44
C GLY A 26 3.78 1.86 9.47
N GLY A 27 3.28 0.63 9.64
CA GLY A 27 2.41 0.27 10.75
C GLY A 27 3.07 0.49 12.12
N VAL A 28 4.34 0.11 12.27
CA VAL A 28 5.13 0.36 13.49
C VAL A 28 5.26 1.86 13.77
N VAL A 29 5.60 2.68 12.77
CA VAL A 29 5.67 4.15 12.90
C VAL A 29 4.35 4.70 13.45
N ARG A 30 3.21 4.22 12.93
CA ARG A 30 1.89 4.65 13.38
C ARG A 30 1.58 4.23 14.82
N VAL A 31 1.74 2.95 15.17
CA VAL A 31 1.36 2.45 16.51
C VAL A 31 2.29 2.94 17.61
N THR A 32 3.52 3.30 17.28
CA THR A 32 4.48 3.89 18.23
C THR A 32 4.32 5.41 18.37
N GLY A 33 3.44 6.04 17.59
CA GLY A 33 3.30 7.51 17.58
C GLY A 33 4.50 8.24 16.97
N SER A 34 5.37 7.53 16.25
CA SER A 34 6.64 8.06 15.72
C SER A 34 6.49 8.84 14.42
N GLY A 35 5.27 9.08 13.93
CA GLY A 35 5.06 9.70 12.62
C GLY A 35 5.43 11.19 12.51
N LEU A 36 5.69 11.85 13.65
CA LEU A 36 6.26 13.20 13.76
C LEU A 36 7.64 13.20 14.43
N GLY A 37 8.33 12.05 14.44
CA GLY A 37 9.69 11.94 14.96
C GLY A 37 10.69 12.81 14.20
N CYS A 38 10.44 13.10 12.92
CA CYS A 38 11.23 13.97 12.06
C CYS A 38 10.35 15.09 11.48
N PRO A 39 10.51 16.35 11.90
CA PRO A 39 9.62 17.45 11.48
C PRO A 39 9.84 17.87 10.02
N ASP A 40 11.02 17.62 9.47
CA ASP A 40 11.37 17.97 8.09
C ASP A 40 11.25 16.76 7.17
N TRP A 41 11.23 17.01 5.86
CA TRP A 41 11.41 16.02 4.81
C TRP A 41 12.16 16.68 3.64
N PRO A 42 13.15 16.04 3.00
CA PRO A 42 13.59 14.66 3.13
C PRO A 42 14.58 14.40 4.28
N LEU A 43 15.16 15.47 4.85
CA LEU A 43 16.06 15.41 6.00
C LEU A 43 15.30 15.17 7.31
N CYS A 44 16.01 14.90 8.40
CA CYS A 44 15.46 14.86 9.75
C CYS A 44 16.28 15.82 10.62
N TYR A 45 15.65 16.88 11.17
CA TYR A 45 16.35 17.95 11.90
C TYR A 45 17.49 18.58 11.09
N GLY A 46 17.23 18.86 9.80
CA GLY A 46 18.23 19.39 8.87
C GLY A 46 19.43 18.48 8.58
N SER A 47 19.45 17.23 9.05
CA SER A 47 20.57 16.29 8.96
C SER A 47 20.18 14.95 8.33
N TRP A 48 21.16 14.21 7.79
CA TRP A 48 21.00 12.83 7.29
C TRP A 48 21.18 11.76 8.39
N ILE A 49 21.56 12.18 9.59
CA ILE A 49 21.65 11.32 10.76
C ILE A 49 20.63 11.86 11.75
N PRO A 50 19.59 11.09 12.10
CA PRO A 50 18.58 11.53 13.06
C PRO A 50 19.20 11.61 14.46
N PRO A 51 18.62 12.43 15.36
CA PRO A 51 18.99 12.38 16.78
C PRO A 51 18.74 10.98 17.36
N LEU A 52 19.45 10.64 18.44
CA LEU A 52 19.29 9.35 19.14
C LEU A 52 18.01 9.30 19.98
N GLU A 53 16.90 9.72 19.39
CA GLU A 53 15.56 9.64 19.95
C GLU A 53 14.78 8.53 19.26
N TYR A 54 14.08 7.72 20.05
CA TYR A 54 13.40 6.52 19.56
C TYR A 54 12.41 6.80 18.43
N THR A 55 11.60 7.86 18.55
CA THR A 55 10.61 8.26 17.55
C THR A 55 11.27 8.70 16.24
N ALA A 56 12.30 9.55 16.33
CA ALA A 56 13.07 10.00 15.17
C ALA A 56 13.77 8.84 14.45
N ILE A 57 14.37 7.91 15.20
CA ILE A 57 15.02 6.72 14.65
C ILE A 57 14.02 5.85 13.88
N ILE A 58 12.83 5.59 14.44
CA ILE A 58 11.82 4.75 13.79
C ILE A 58 11.34 5.38 12.48
N GLU A 59 10.99 6.66 12.52
CA GLU A 59 10.49 7.36 11.34
C GLU A 59 11.56 7.46 10.25
N TYR A 60 12.76 7.86 10.64
CA TYR A 60 13.88 7.96 9.72
C TYR A 60 14.27 6.60 9.13
N SER A 61 14.21 5.52 9.92
CA SER A 61 14.47 4.16 9.43
C SER A 61 13.47 3.74 8.34
N HIS A 62 12.19 4.06 8.51
CA HIS A 62 11.17 3.84 7.48
C HIS A 62 11.50 4.59 6.19
N ARG A 63 11.81 5.89 6.28
CA ARG A 63 12.18 6.74 5.14
C ARG A 63 13.47 6.27 4.45
N PHE A 64 14.46 5.86 5.24
CA PHE A 64 15.76 5.38 4.77
C PHE A 64 15.61 4.07 3.98
N VAL A 65 14.89 3.08 4.51
CA VAL A 65 14.64 1.82 3.80
C VAL A 65 13.87 2.06 2.50
N ALA A 66 12.86 2.95 2.52
CA ALA A 66 12.12 3.31 1.31
C ALA A 66 13.03 3.92 0.22
N SER A 67 13.89 4.87 0.61
CA SER A 67 14.69 5.66 -0.33
C SER A 67 15.95 4.95 -0.80
N VAL A 68 16.65 4.26 0.11
CA VAL A 68 17.99 3.68 -0.15
C VAL A 68 17.91 2.22 -0.61
N ILE A 69 16.90 1.47 -0.15
CA ILE A 69 16.78 0.05 -0.48
C ILE A 69 15.69 -0.17 -1.52
N VAL A 70 14.46 0.22 -1.23
CA VAL A 70 13.31 -0.09 -2.12
C VAL A 70 13.40 0.66 -3.44
N SER A 71 13.67 1.96 -3.41
CA SER A 71 13.62 2.80 -4.62
C SER A 71 14.62 2.34 -5.71
N PRO A 72 15.91 2.08 -5.42
CA PRO A 72 16.84 1.60 -6.43
C PRO A 72 16.46 0.24 -7.02
N ILE A 73 15.95 -0.69 -6.20
CA ILE A 73 15.55 -2.03 -6.67
C ILE A 73 14.38 -1.91 -7.65
N VAL A 74 13.38 -1.08 -7.35
CA VAL A 74 12.19 -0.88 -8.20
C VAL A 74 12.56 -0.19 -9.50
N VAL A 75 13.37 0.87 -9.43
CA VAL A 75 13.86 1.59 -10.61
C VAL A 75 14.73 0.67 -11.48
N LEU A 76 15.64 -0.11 -10.89
CA LEU A 76 16.47 -1.07 -11.61
C LEU A 76 15.62 -2.16 -12.28
N THR A 77 14.58 -2.66 -11.60
CA THR A 77 13.64 -3.63 -12.18
C THR A 77 12.97 -3.05 -13.43
N CYS A 78 12.52 -1.80 -13.36
CA CYS A 78 11.91 -1.09 -14.50
C CYS A 78 12.92 -0.88 -15.64
N ILE A 79 14.14 -0.41 -15.33
CA ILE A 79 15.22 -0.25 -16.32
C ILE A 79 15.51 -1.58 -17.01
N LEU A 80 15.66 -2.68 -16.26
CA LEU A 80 15.93 -3.99 -16.85
C LEU A 80 14.77 -4.53 -17.69
N ALA A 81 13.53 -4.30 -17.27
CA ALA A 81 12.34 -4.61 -18.07
C ALA A 81 12.39 -3.86 -19.41
N TRP A 82 12.68 -2.56 -19.38
CA TRP A 82 12.86 -1.75 -20.58
C TRP A 82 14.12 -2.08 -21.37
N LEU A 83 15.21 -2.58 -20.80
CA LEU A 83 16.43 -2.86 -21.59
C LEU A 83 16.37 -4.24 -22.25
N ARG A 84 15.80 -5.22 -21.57
CA ARG A 84 15.89 -6.63 -21.99
C ARG A 84 14.55 -7.23 -22.45
N HIS A 85 13.43 -6.61 -22.10
CA HIS A 85 12.10 -7.19 -22.30
C HIS A 85 11.09 -6.18 -22.88
N ARG A 86 11.52 -5.23 -23.73
CA ARG A 86 10.64 -4.21 -24.36
C ARG A 86 9.41 -4.77 -25.07
N GLY A 87 9.53 -5.98 -25.64
CA GLY A 87 8.42 -6.65 -26.32
C GLY A 87 7.31 -7.14 -25.38
N GLU A 88 7.63 -7.36 -24.10
CA GLU A 88 6.73 -7.95 -23.11
C GLU A 88 5.95 -6.86 -22.37
N ARG A 89 4.86 -6.39 -22.99
CA ARG A 89 4.01 -5.31 -22.44
C ARG A 89 3.52 -5.60 -21.01
N TRP A 90 3.22 -6.86 -20.71
CA TRP A 90 2.79 -7.31 -19.38
C TRP A 90 3.85 -7.19 -18.29
N LEU A 91 5.11 -7.00 -18.67
CA LEU A 91 6.20 -6.73 -17.74
C LEU A 91 6.53 -5.23 -17.69
N VAL A 92 6.66 -4.60 -18.86
CA VAL A 92 7.11 -3.21 -19.01
C VAL A 92 6.08 -2.20 -18.50
N ILE A 93 4.79 -2.42 -18.76
CA ILE A 93 3.75 -1.48 -18.33
C ILE A 93 3.63 -1.49 -16.80
N PRO A 94 3.43 -2.64 -16.11
CA PRO A 94 3.36 -2.65 -14.66
C PRO A 94 4.65 -2.16 -14.00
N SER A 95 5.84 -2.47 -14.54
CA SER A 95 7.09 -1.95 -13.98
C SER A 95 7.20 -0.42 -14.09
N SER A 96 6.69 0.17 -15.18
CA SER A 96 6.65 1.62 -15.37
C SER A 96 5.65 2.27 -14.42
N VAL A 97 4.46 1.67 -14.27
CA VAL A 97 3.44 2.12 -13.31
C VAL A 97 3.98 2.06 -11.88
N SER A 98 4.71 1.01 -11.50
CA SER A 98 5.37 0.91 -10.20
C SER A 98 6.32 2.08 -9.90
N VAL A 99 7.09 2.56 -10.89
CA VAL A 99 7.96 3.74 -10.69
C VAL A 99 7.14 5.01 -10.47
N VAL A 100 6.04 5.20 -11.20
CA VAL A 100 5.13 6.34 -10.98
C VAL A 100 4.51 6.28 -9.58
N LEU A 101 4.00 5.10 -9.19
CA LEU A 101 3.43 4.88 -7.86
C LEU A 101 4.46 5.10 -6.74
N LEU A 102 5.72 4.70 -6.94
CA LEU A 102 6.81 4.96 -6.00
C LEU A 102 7.04 6.46 -5.78
N ILE A 103 7.07 7.26 -6.85
CA ILE A 103 7.23 8.72 -6.77
C ILE A 103 6.05 9.33 -6.01
N LEU A 104 4.83 8.95 -6.39
CA LEU A 104 3.62 9.42 -5.71
C LEU A 104 3.60 9.02 -4.23
N GLN A 105 4.10 7.82 -3.88
CA GLN A 105 4.21 7.36 -2.50
C GLN A 105 5.20 8.20 -1.70
N ALA A 106 6.37 8.51 -2.27
CA ALA A 106 7.37 9.36 -1.63
C ALA A 106 6.84 10.78 -1.39
N LEU A 107 6.18 11.37 -2.40
CA LEU A 107 5.57 12.70 -2.29
C LEU A 107 4.47 12.72 -1.23
N LEU A 108 3.55 11.75 -1.28
CA LEU A 108 2.46 11.67 -0.31
C LEU A 108 2.97 11.41 1.11
N GLY A 109 4.05 10.64 1.26
CA GLY A 109 4.76 10.46 2.53
C GLY A 109 5.35 11.77 3.06
N GLY A 110 5.98 12.57 2.21
CA GLY A 110 6.42 13.92 2.59
C GLY A 110 5.25 14.80 3.04
N VAL A 111 4.15 14.78 2.28
CA VAL A 111 2.92 15.53 2.65
C VAL A 111 2.37 15.07 4.01
N THR A 112 2.38 13.77 4.33
CA THR A 112 1.88 13.30 5.65
C THR A 112 2.61 13.92 6.82
N VAL A 113 3.91 14.16 6.69
CA VAL A 113 4.73 14.77 7.75
C VAL A 113 4.50 16.27 7.79
N LEU A 114 4.60 16.93 6.64
CA LEU A 114 4.49 18.39 6.51
C LEU A 114 3.09 18.94 6.86
N THR A 115 2.07 18.09 6.86
CA THR A 115 0.68 18.45 7.20
C THR A 115 0.25 17.92 8.57
N GLU A 116 1.18 17.40 9.38
CA GLU A 116 0.91 16.92 10.74
C GLU A 116 -0.07 15.73 10.83
N LEU A 117 0.09 14.76 9.92
CA LEU A 117 -0.67 13.50 9.84
C LEU A 117 -2.21 13.63 9.76
N PRO A 118 -2.76 14.38 8.80
CA PRO A 118 -4.20 14.37 8.59
C PRO A 118 -4.65 12.94 8.24
N GLY A 119 -5.66 12.44 8.93
CA GLY A 119 -6.10 11.04 8.81
C GLY A 119 -6.42 10.64 7.36
N ALA A 120 -6.99 11.55 6.57
CA ALA A 120 -7.25 11.34 5.15
C ALA A 120 -5.96 11.15 4.34
N VAL A 121 -4.93 11.99 4.55
CA VAL A 121 -3.66 11.90 3.84
C VAL A 121 -2.93 10.61 4.20
N VAL A 122 -2.93 10.23 5.48
CA VAL A 122 -2.33 8.96 5.94
C VAL A 122 -3.06 7.75 5.36
N ALA A 123 -4.40 7.79 5.28
CA ALA A 123 -5.20 6.74 4.65
C ALA A 123 -4.92 6.65 3.14
N SER A 124 -4.81 7.79 2.45
CA SER A 124 -4.42 7.83 1.03
C SER A 124 -3.00 7.29 0.83
N HIS A 125 -2.07 7.59 1.74
CA HIS A 125 -0.70 7.05 1.70
C HIS A 125 -0.69 5.52 1.81
N LEU A 126 -1.49 4.95 2.72
CA LEU A 126 -1.65 3.51 2.82
C LEU A 126 -2.31 2.92 1.56
N ALA A 127 -3.38 3.55 1.06
CA ALA A 127 -4.11 3.12 -0.13
C ALA A 127 -3.21 3.01 -1.37
N LEU A 128 -2.40 4.04 -1.59
CA LEU A 128 -1.43 4.10 -2.67
C LEU A 128 -0.31 3.07 -2.47
N GLY A 129 0.16 2.89 -1.23
CA GLY A 129 1.16 1.88 -0.88
C GLY A 129 0.69 0.44 -1.14
N GLN A 130 -0.58 0.14 -0.87
CA GLN A 130 -1.17 -1.16 -1.19
C GLN A 130 -1.30 -1.37 -2.70
N ALA A 131 -1.71 -0.34 -3.45
CA ALA A 131 -1.75 -0.42 -4.92
C ALA A 131 -0.35 -0.63 -5.51
N PHE A 132 0.66 0.05 -4.96
CA PHE A 132 2.06 -0.13 -5.33
C PHE A 132 2.55 -1.56 -5.08
N LEU A 133 2.29 -2.13 -3.90
CA LEU A 133 2.60 -3.51 -3.59
C LEU A 133 1.90 -4.49 -4.54
N GLY A 134 0.61 -4.28 -4.82
CA GLY A 134 -0.14 -5.08 -5.79
C GLY A 134 0.46 -5.04 -7.20
N CYS A 135 0.91 -3.87 -7.64
CA CYS A 135 1.59 -3.71 -8.92
C CYS A 135 2.94 -4.45 -8.97
N LEU A 136 3.72 -4.43 -7.88
CA LEU A 136 4.96 -5.20 -7.78
C LEU A 136 4.71 -6.70 -7.75
N VAL A 137 3.65 -7.16 -7.08
CA VAL A 137 3.23 -8.57 -7.13
C VAL A 137 2.86 -8.97 -8.55
N LEU A 138 2.17 -8.12 -9.31
CA LEU A 138 1.88 -8.37 -10.72
C LEU A 138 3.18 -8.52 -11.55
N VAL A 139 4.15 -7.62 -11.38
CA VAL A 139 5.47 -7.72 -12.02
C VAL A 139 6.16 -9.04 -11.66
N MET A 140 6.16 -9.40 -10.38
CA MET A 140 6.75 -10.66 -9.90
C MET A 140 6.06 -11.86 -10.57
N VAL A 141 4.73 -11.95 -10.52
CA VAL A 141 3.97 -13.05 -11.11
C VAL A 141 4.24 -13.19 -12.60
N VAL A 142 4.20 -12.09 -13.36
CA VAL A 142 4.48 -12.10 -14.80
C VAL A 142 5.94 -12.52 -15.08
N SER A 143 6.89 -12.16 -14.23
CA SER A 143 8.30 -12.58 -14.41
C SER A 143 8.51 -14.10 -14.26
N TYR A 144 7.66 -14.78 -13.49
CA TYR A 144 7.70 -16.23 -13.30
C TYR A 144 6.80 -16.99 -14.29
N ARG A 145 5.60 -16.47 -14.57
CA ARG A 145 4.57 -17.15 -15.38
C ARG A 145 4.60 -16.77 -16.86
N GLY A 146 5.18 -15.63 -17.22
CA GLY A 146 5.05 -15.04 -18.54
C GLY A 146 3.79 -14.17 -18.69
N PRO A 147 3.52 -13.67 -19.90
CA PRO A 147 2.39 -12.79 -20.20
C PRO A 147 1.05 -13.38 -19.76
N LEU A 148 0.21 -12.55 -19.15
CA LEU A 148 -1.17 -12.93 -18.84
C LEU A 148 -1.97 -12.98 -20.15
N GLY A 149 -2.02 -14.16 -20.78
CA GLY A 149 -2.84 -14.41 -21.95
C GLY A 149 -4.24 -14.88 -21.53
N PHE A 150 -5.28 -14.16 -21.93
CA PHE A 150 -6.66 -14.65 -21.88
C PHE A 150 -6.97 -15.63 -23.02
N HIS A 151 -6.07 -16.60 -23.26
CA HIS A 151 -6.27 -17.62 -24.29
C HIS A 151 -7.07 -18.79 -23.70
N GLY A 152 -8.39 -18.67 -23.67
CA GLY A 152 -9.29 -19.72 -23.19
C GLY A 152 -10.75 -19.29 -23.09
N LYS A 153 -11.66 -20.27 -23.13
CA LYS A 153 -13.14 -20.18 -23.17
C LYS A 153 -13.74 -19.04 -22.34
N PRO A 154 -14.93 -18.50 -22.73
CA PRO A 154 -15.60 -17.43 -21.99
C PRO A 154 -15.67 -17.77 -20.49
N TYR A 155 -15.05 -16.93 -19.67
CA TYR A 155 -14.99 -17.09 -18.22
C TYR A 155 -16.41 -17.01 -17.66
N SER A 156 -16.86 -18.02 -16.92
CA SER A 156 -18.04 -17.89 -16.07
C SER A 156 -17.71 -17.05 -14.84
N TRP A 157 -18.70 -16.40 -14.20
CA TRP A 157 -18.51 -15.62 -12.98
C TRP A 157 -17.94 -16.41 -11.79
N VAL A 158 -18.00 -17.76 -11.86
CA VAL A 158 -17.40 -18.69 -10.89
C VAL A 158 -16.00 -19.17 -11.29
N SER A 159 -15.37 -18.56 -12.30
CA SER A 159 -14.00 -18.89 -12.71
C SER A 159 -12.98 -18.35 -11.70
N PHE A 160 -11.95 -19.14 -11.42
CA PHE A 160 -10.87 -18.79 -10.48
C PHE A 160 -10.26 -17.39 -10.66
N PRO A 161 -9.99 -16.89 -11.90
CA PRO A 161 -9.43 -15.54 -12.08
C PRO A 161 -10.37 -14.42 -11.64
N VAL A 162 -11.67 -14.57 -11.90
CA VAL A 162 -12.69 -13.59 -11.50
C VAL A 162 -12.81 -13.56 -9.97
N MET A 163 -12.86 -14.74 -9.34
CA MET A 163 -12.87 -14.85 -7.87
C MET A 163 -11.61 -14.25 -7.23
N SER A 164 -10.43 -14.45 -7.83
CA SER A 164 -9.18 -13.85 -7.33
C SER A 164 -9.21 -12.32 -7.41
N ILE A 165 -9.72 -11.74 -8.50
CA ILE A 165 -9.84 -10.27 -8.64
C ILE A 165 -10.83 -9.73 -7.61
N ILE A 166 -11.99 -10.37 -7.45
CA ILE A 166 -12.99 -9.99 -6.45
C ILE A 166 -12.41 -10.08 -5.04
N ALA A 167 -11.69 -11.16 -4.72
CA ALA A 167 -11.05 -11.33 -3.43
C ALA A 167 -9.99 -10.25 -3.17
N SER A 168 -9.12 -9.96 -4.15
CA SER A 168 -8.12 -8.89 -4.03
C SER A 168 -8.75 -7.51 -3.84
N MET A 169 -9.83 -7.21 -4.58
CA MET A 169 -10.58 -5.97 -4.41
C MET A 169 -11.25 -5.92 -3.03
N GLY A 170 -11.84 -7.01 -2.57
CA GLY A 170 -12.44 -7.12 -1.24
C GLY A 170 -11.44 -6.91 -0.12
N VAL A 171 -10.25 -7.52 -0.21
CA VAL A 171 -9.15 -7.30 0.75
C VAL A 171 -8.66 -5.86 0.72
N TYR A 172 -8.52 -5.25 -0.46
CA TYR A 172 -8.12 -3.85 -0.58
C TYR A 172 -9.13 -2.92 0.12
N LEU A 173 -10.42 -3.11 -0.15
CA LEU A 173 -11.49 -2.35 0.51
C LEU A 173 -11.55 -2.59 2.02
N LEU A 174 -11.26 -3.80 2.48
CA LEU A 174 -11.18 -4.15 3.91
C LEU A 174 -10.02 -3.43 4.61
N ILE A 175 -8.85 -3.36 3.97
CA ILE A 175 -7.69 -2.62 4.52
C ILE A 175 -8.01 -1.12 4.58
N LEU A 176 -8.66 -0.57 3.54
CA LEU A 176 -9.08 0.84 3.53
C LEU A 176 -10.13 1.15 4.59
N SER A 177 -11.12 0.28 4.77
CA SER A 177 -12.14 0.48 5.80
C SER A 177 -11.51 0.51 7.19
N GLY A 178 -10.59 -0.41 7.49
CA GLY A 178 -9.80 -0.38 8.73
C GLY A 178 -9.01 0.91 8.90
N SER A 179 -8.40 1.42 7.83
CA SER A 179 -7.69 2.71 7.87
C SER A 179 -8.63 3.88 8.19
N VAL A 180 -9.82 3.92 7.58
CA VAL A 180 -10.84 4.95 7.86
C VAL A 180 -11.31 4.88 9.32
N VAL A 181 -11.51 3.68 9.88
CA VAL A 181 -11.85 3.51 11.32
C VAL A 181 -10.79 4.18 12.20
N THR A 182 -9.51 3.93 11.91
CA THR A 182 -8.42 4.53 12.70
C THR A 182 -8.25 6.03 12.45
N ALA A 183 -8.52 6.52 11.25
CA ALA A 183 -8.41 7.94 10.89
C ALA A 183 -9.54 8.80 11.49
N THR A 184 -10.71 8.21 11.71
CA THR A 184 -11.89 8.88 12.28
C THR A 184 -12.03 8.67 13.78
N HIS A 185 -11.04 8.03 14.43
CA HIS A 185 -11.08 7.65 15.85
C HIS A 185 -12.28 6.77 16.24
N ALA A 186 -12.84 6.02 15.28
CA ALA A 186 -13.99 5.15 15.49
C ALA A 186 -13.63 3.78 16.13
N THR A 187 -12.35 3.52 16.44
CA THR A 187 -11.88 2.22 16.96
C THR A 187 -12.60 1.76 18.22
N GLY A 188 -13.03 2.67 19.10
CA GLY A 188 -13.74 2.36 20.34
C GLY A 188 -15.25 2.53 20.29
N ALA A 189 -15.84 2.75 19.10
CA ALA A 189 -17.26 3.10 18.98
C ALA A 189 -18.21 1.93 19.34
N CYS A 190 -17.74 0.68 19.20
CA CYS A 190 -18.49 -0.52 19.56
C CYS A 190 -17.64 -1.42 20.46
N ILE A 191 -18.25 -1.92 21.54
CA ILE A 191 -17.57 -2.75 22.55
C ILE A 191 -17.81 -4.25 22.37
N ALA A 192 -18.72 -4.65 21.48
CA ALA A 192 -19.10 -6.03 21.25
C ALA A 192 -19.21 -6.32 19.74
N TRP A 193 -19.20 -7.61 19.40
CA TRP A 193 -19.40 -8.10 18.04
C TRP A 193 -20.38 -9.29 18.08
N PRO A 194 -21.37 -9.39 17.19
CA PRO A 194 -21.62 -8.52 16.02
C PRO A 194 -22.45 -7.26 16.32
N LEU A 195 -22.93 -7.09 17.55
CA LEU A 195 -23.80 -5.98 17.98
C LEU A 195 -23.00 -4.77 18.46
N CYS A 196 -23.40 -3.55 18.07
CA CYS A 196 -22.85 -2.31 18.61
C CYS A 196 -23.85 -1.70 19.61
N ASN A 197 -23.47 -1.56 20.89
CA ASN A 197 -24.37 -1.07 21.94
C ASN A 197 -25.74 -1.76 21.96
N SER A 198 -25.73 -3.10 21.83
CA SER A 198 -26.92 -3.98 21.78
C SER A 198 -27.84 -3.84 20.54
N THR A 199 -27.49 -2.99 19.58
CA THR A 199 -28.20 -2.87 18.30
C THR A 199 -27.38 -3.44 17.15
N LEU A 200 -28.07 -4.01 16.15
CA LEU A 200 -27.45 -4.57 14.95
C LEU A 200 -27.27 -3.49 13.85
N VAL A 201 -28.05 -2.42 13.94
CA VAL A 201 -27.98 -1.25 13.06
C VAL A 201 -27.38 -0.09 13.86
N PRO A 202 -26.29 0.53 13.40
CA PRO A 202 -25.63 1.60 14.13
C PRO A 202 -26.46 2.88 14.12
N ASP A 203 -26.60 3.49 15.30
CA ASP A 203 -27.33 4.75 15.48
C ASP A 203 -26.48 5.99 15.16
N THR A 204 -25.15 5.86 15.19
CA THR A 204 -24.20 6.96 14.96
C THR A 204 -23.28 6.71 13.76
N ILE A 205 -22.74 7.78 13.19
CA ILE A 205 -21.78 7.68 12.08
C ILE A 205 -20.51 6.94 12.51
N LEU A 206 -20.01 7.16 13.73
CA LEU A 206 -18.83 6.48 14.25
C LEU A 206 -19.05 4.96 14.40
N SER A 207 -20.20 4.54 14.94
CA SER A 207 -20.53 3.11 15.00
C SER A 207 -20.73 2.50 13.61
N ALA A 208 -21.29 3.25 12.66
CA ALA A 208 -21.40 2.80 11.27
C ALA A 208 -20.04 2.63 10.57
N ILE A 209 -19.11 3.56 10.80
CA ILE A 209 -17.74 3.45 10.30
C ILE A 209 -17.04 2.25 10.94
N HIS A 210 -17.14 2.09 12.27
CA HIS A 210 -16.54 0.97 13.01
C HIS A 210 -17.03 -0.40 12.52
N MET A 211 -18.35 -0.55 12.31
CA MET A 211 -18.95 -1.79 11.83
C MET A 211 -18.70 -2.05 10.34
N GLY A 212 -18.08 -1.12 9.61
CA GLY A 212 -17.88 -1.22 8.16
C GLY A 212 -19.19 -1.12 7.35
N THR A 213 -20.30 -0.76 7.99
CA THR A 213 -21.62 -0.60 7.37
C THR A 213 -21.84 0.85 6.87
N GLY A 214 -20.95 1.77 7.21
CA GLY A 214 -21.00 3.19 6.83
C GLY A 214 -20.77 3.50 5.35
N TRP A 215 -20.23 2.57 4.55
CA TRP A 215 -20.03 2.78 3.10
C TRP A 215 -21.35 3.02 2.36
N TRP A 216 -22.43 2.36 2.79
CA TRP A 216 -23.77 2.54 2.24
C TRP A 216 -24.29 3.97 2.44
N ARG A 217 -24.05 4.61 3.61
CA ARG A 217 -24.49 5.99 3.87
C ARG A 217 -23.62 7.04 3.15
N LEU A 218 -22.33 6.76 2.90
CA LEU A 218 -21.46 7.62 2.10
C LEU A 218 -21.80 7.60 0.60
N LEU A 219 -22.27 6.46 0.08
CA LEU A 219 -22.69 6.33 -1.32
C LEU A 219 -24.12 6.82 -1.59
N TRP A 220 -24.99 6.80 -0.58
CA TRP A 220 -26.40 7.21 -0.72
C TRP A 220 -26.76 8.55 -0.08
N GLY A 221 -25.77 9.38 0.28
CA GLY A 221 -25.93 10.79 0.67
C GLY A 221 -27.25 11.12 1.36
N ALA A 222 -27.29 11.05 2.68
CA ALA A 222 -28.43 11.54 3.44
C ALA A 222 -27.98 12.59 4.46
N SER A 223 -28.38 13.82 4.14
CA SER A 223 -28.76 14.94 5.01
C SER A 223 -28.86 14.66 6.51
#